data_AF-A0A377FQL5-F1
#
_entry.id   AF-A0A377FQL5-F1
#
_cell.length_a   1.000
_cell.length_b   1.000
_cell.length_c   1.000
_cell.angle_alpha   90.00
_cell.angle_beta   90.00
_cell.angle_gamma   90.00
#
_symmetry.space_group_name_H-M   'P 1'
#
loop_
_entity.id
_entity.type
_entity.pdbx_description
1 polymer ?
#
loop_
_entity_poly.entity_id
_entity_poly.type
_entity_poly.pdbx_seq_one_letter_code
_entity_poly.pdbx_strand_id
1 'polypeptide(L)'
;MRPYCTILLALGILSGCGTKEMNALEMRPLAASSLEQTSGIELPLEIKEQILTYCEKQPRDVLPARRAKVTEATFVHPVYEELGSKTVSYWASGDTRYVSCANSGEQFVRTFEVEPIAVFESARGGFTETEARRAMTFERESDVSYINELFHIDPAHESVIPESMFRYETPDSGSLSVTYEVKRDGRTMDRTIEPGLFMFNGERTSGYSFLTRLADGRVSLQIGTGGQLERKVLPDMFSGRYVKLDSSEETIVLDGTRRQLMKRVIVSDEPITDVGDESSLTLSERYGTVIEVWGNVRLPMTTTMMMPSPAGEKIRLATYERDGVTGHLDGPNTQALFALLTDVTAGTRPQEATYYGTITLYERLAEQALAVYVTPDNKDVWVVDLESGREHVLDAERLSELIDVSKHK
;
A
#
# COMPACT_ATOMS: atom_id res chain seq x y z
N MET A 1 -43.33 -10.95 57.04
CA MET A 1 -43.18 -10.26 55.73
C MET A 1 -41.86 -10.69 55.10
N ARG A 2 -41.92 -11.51 54.04
CA ARG A 2 -41.01 -11.41 52.87
C ARG A 2 -41.68 -10.45 51.86
N PRO A 3 -41.07 -10.03 50.73
CA PRO A 3 -39.70 -10.25 50.18
C PRO A 3 -39.04 -8.88 49.84
N TYR A 4 -37.83 -8.67 49.30
CA TYR A 4 -37.15 -9.14 48.07
C TYR A 4 -35.66 -8.73 48.20
N CYS A 5 -34.68 -9.59 47.87
CA CYS A 5 -33.88 -9.61 46.62
C CYS A 5 -33.08 -8.31 46.37
N THR A 6 -31.79 -8.29 46.02
CA THR A 6 -30.92 -9.30 45.38
C THR A 6 -29.49 -8.73 45.35
N ILE A 7 -28.50 -9.58 45.67
CA ILE A 7 -27.29 -9.91 44.88
C ILE A 7 -26.32 -8.78 44.43
N LEU A 8 -25.06 -8.93 44.89
CA LEU A 8 -23.72 -8.66 44.28
C LEU A 8 -22.82 -7.96 45.33
N LEU A 9 -21.83 -8.57 46.00
CA LEU A 9 -20.91 -9.66 45.63
C LEU A 9 -20.28 -9.48 44.25
N ALA A 10 -19.62 -8.33 44.09
CA ALA A 10 -18.53 -8.16 43.14
C ALA A 10 -17.28 -7.80 43.96
N LEU A 11 -16.60 -8.86 44.44
CA LEU A 11 -15.16 -8.82 44.70
C LEU A 11 -14.51 -8.32 43.40
N GLY A 12 -14.03 -7.08 43.44
CA GLY A 12 -13.27 -6.45 42.36
C GLY A 12 -11.95 -7.17 42.15
N ILE A 13 -12.01 -8.30 41.45
CA ILE A 13 -10.92 -8.84 40.64
C ILE A 13 -11.35 -8.57 39.19
N LEU A 14 -11.12 -7.34 38.75
CA LEU A 14 -10.86 -7.02 37.35
C LEU A 14 -9.41 -6.52 37.34
N SER A 15 -8.44 -7.41 37.23
CA SER A 15 -7.83 -7.76 35.94
C SER A 15 -7.39 -6.51 35.17
N GLY A 16 -6.12 -6.14 35.37
CA GLY A 16 -5.29 -5.43 34.40
C GLY A 16 -5.88 -4.16 33.79
N CYS A 17 -5.74 -3.03 34.49
CA CYS A 17 -5.32 -1.83 33.78
C CYS A 17 -3.87 -2.02 33.34
N GLY A 18 -3.66 -2.89 32.35
CA GLY A 18 -2.59 -2.66 31.42
C GLY A 18 -3.01 -1.43 30.64
N THR A 19 -2.53 -0.25 31.07
CA THR A 19 -2.31 0.81 30.10
C THR A 19 -1.50 0.14 29.01
N LYS A 20 -2.12 -0.12 27.85
CA LYS A 20 -1.37 -0.30 26.62
C LYS A 20 -0.57 0.98 26.52
N GLU A 21 0.70 0.92 26.92
CA GLU A 21 1.64 1.99 26.68
C GLU A 21 1.54 2.28 25.19
N MET A 22 0.98 3.45 24.88
CA MET A 22 1.03 3.98 23.53
C MET A 22 2.51 4.02 23.16
N ASN A 23 2.85 3.56 21.94
CA ASN A 23 4.22 3.56 21.41
C ASN A 23 4.97 4.82 21.89
N ALA A 24 6.08 4.64 22.61
CA ALA A 24 6.73 5.76 23.29
C ALA A 24 7.35 6.78 22.31
N LEU A 25 7.59 6.37 21.06
CA LEU A 25 8.08 7.20 19.96
C LEU A 25 7.12 7.14 18.77
N GLU A 26 6.41 8.24 18.52
CA GLU A 26 5.62 8.43 17.29
C GLU A 26 6.43 9.25 16.29
N MET A 27 6.58 8.72 15.07
CA MET A 27 7.25 9.41 13.97
C MET A 27 6.51 10.70 13.62
N ARG A 28 7.27 11.78 13.38
CA ARG A 28 6.72 13.09 13.02
C ARG A 28 6.72 13.28 11.51
N PRO A 29 5.68 13.94 10.96
CA PRO A 29 5.70 14.30 9.54
C PRO A 29 6.87 15.23 9.24
N LEU A 30 7.52 15.05 8.10
CA LEU A 30 8.52 16.00 7.62
C LEU A 30 7.93 17.39 7.43
N ALA A 31 8.72 18.41 7.76
CA ALA A 31 8.36 19.78 7.49
C ALA A 31 8.19 19.99 5.98
N ALA A 32 7.22 20.82 5.59
CA ALA A 32 7.03 21.16 4.19
C ALA A 32 8.29 21.75 3.56
N SER A 33 9.06 22.54 4.32
CA SER A 33 10.33 23.11 3.88
C SER A 33 11.41 22.08 3.60
N SER A 34 11.37 20.91 4.24
CA SER A 34 12.39 19.86 4.03
C SER A 34 12.10 18.97 2.84
N LEU A 35 10.85 18.88 2.35
CA LEU A 35 10.54 18.13 1.14
C LEU A 35 11.01 18.86 -0.12
N GLU A 36 11.43 18.14 -1.15
CA GLU A 36 11.70 18.74 -2.47
C GLU A 36 10.52 18.53 -3.40
N GLN A 37 10.20 19.53 -4.22
CA GLN A 37 9.17 19.42 -5.24
C GLN A 37 9.80 19.00 -6.56
N THR A 38 9.41 17.86 -7.11
CA THR A 38 10.01 17.28 -8.32
C THR A 38 9.15 17.40 -9.57
N SER A 39 7.88 17.80 -9.41
CA SER A 39 6.95 17.99 -10.53
C SER A 39 5.89 19.05 -10.21
N GLY A 40 5.28 19.60 -11.27
CA GLY A 40 4.15 20.53 -11.14
C GLY A 40 4.53 22.01 -11.06
N ILE A 41 3.56 22.83 -10.66
CA ILE A 41 3.74 24.28 -10.45
C ILE A 41 4.51 24.49 -9.15
N GLU A 42 5.64 25.18 -9.21
CA GLU A 42 6.43 25.50 -8.02
C GLU A 42 5.60 26.31 -7.01
N LEU A 43 5.49 25.78 -5.80
CA LEU A 43 4.66 26.35 -4.75
C LEU A 43 5.48 27.22 -3.81
N PRO A 44 5.01 28.45 -3.50
CA PRO A 44 5.57 29.22 -2.39
C PRO A 44 5.52 28.43 -1.08
N LEU A 45 6.51 28.62 -0.21
CA LEU A 45 6.67 27.85 1.03
C LEU A 45 5.40 27.88 1.91
N GLU A 46 4.78 29.04 2.06
CA GLU A 46 3.56 29.21 2.86
C GLU A 46 2.39 28.36 2.33
N ILE A 47 2.23 28.29 1.00
CA ILE A 47 1.18 27.48 0.36
C ILE A 47 1.51 26.00 0.47
N LYS A 48 2.79 25.64 0.32
CA LYS A 48 3.27 24.27 0.49
C LYS A 48 2.98 23.76 1.91
N GLU A 49 3.30 24.55 2.93
CA GLU A 49 2.98 24.27 4.33
C GLU A 49 1.48 24.08 4.55
N GLN A 50 0.67 25.00 4.04
CA GLN A 50 -0.79 24.93 4.17
C GLN A 50 -1.36 23.65 3.54
N ILE A 51 -0.93 23.32 2.31
CA ILE A 51 -1.39 22.14 1.57
C ILE A 51 -0.98 20.85 2.26
N LEU A 52 0.28 20.72 2.65
CA LEU A 52 0.77 19.52 3.33
C LEU A 52 0.12 19.35 4.71
N THR A 53 -0.24 20.46 5.37
CA THR A 53 -1.06 20.43 6.59
C THR A 53 -2.46 19.87 6.35
N TYR A 54 -3.10 20.13 5.20
CA TYR A 54 -4.34 19.45 4.84
C TYR A 54 -4.12 17.94 4.73
N CYS A 55 -3.03 17.51 4.10
CA CYS A 55 -2.73 16.10 3.92
C CYS A 55 -2.58 15.32 5.24
N GLU A 56 -2.24 15.97 6.36
CA GLU A 56 -2.15 15.30 7.68
C GLU A 56 -3.49 15.19 8.41
N LYS A 57 -4.54 15.87 7.95
CA LYS A 57 -5.87 15.82 8.57
C LYS A 57 -6.62 14.54 8.15
N GLN A 58 -7.58 14.13 8.97
CA GLN A 58 -8.54 13.09 8.55
C GLN A 58 -9.37 13.61 7.37
N PRO A 59 -9.53 12.82 6.30
CA PRO A 59 -10.24 13.26 5.11
C PRO A 59 -11.71 13.49 5.42
N ARG A 60 -12.33 14.48 4.77
CA ARG A 60 -13.72 14.87 5.03
C ARG A 60 -14.64 14.70 3.83
N ASP A 61 -14.10 14.72 2.62
CA ASP A 61 -14.91 14.89 1.40
C ASP A 61 -14.59 13.84 0.34
N VAL A 62 -15.56 13.58 -0.54
CA VAL A 62 -15.36 12.73 -1.73
C VAL A 62 -15.27 13.64 -2.94
N LEU A 63 -14.26 13.41 -3.78
CA LEU A 63 -14.09 14.18 -5.00
C LEU A 63 -15.32 14.02 -5.92
N PRO A 64 -15.96 15.11 -6.38
CA PRO A 64 -17.17 15.03 -7.20
C PRO A 64 -16.99 14.21 -8.47
N ALA A 65 -18.09 13.64 -8.99
CA ALA A 65 -18.05 12.88 -10.24
C ALA A 65 -17.68 13.77 -11.42
N ARG A 66 -18.26 14.95 -11.54
CA ARG A 66 -17.89 15.91 -12.58
C ARG A 66 -16.83 16.85 -12.02
N ARG A 67 -15.64 16.88 -12.64
CA ARG A 67 -14.49 17.62 -12.11
C ARG A 67 -13.41 17.85 -13.17
N ALA A 68 -12.48 18.74 -12.89
CA ALA A 68 -11.26 18.93 -13.66
C ALA A 68 -10.03 18.88 -12.74
N LYS A 69 -9.00 18.14 -13.16
CA LYS A 69 -7.65 18.25 -12.55
C LYS A 69 -7.05 19.57 -13.05
N VAL A 70 -6.85 20.51 -12.14
CA VAL A 70 -6.29 21.83 -12.47
C VAL A 70 -4.77 21.74 -12.51
N THR A 71 -4.18 21.13 -11.49
CA THR A 71 -2.74 20.91 -11.40
C THR A 71 -2.44 19.80 -10.41
N GLU A 72 -1.21 19.31 -10.43
CA GLU A 72 -0.66 18.52 -9.34
C GLU A 72 0.77 18.94 -9.04
N ALA A 73 1.22 18.64 -7.82
CA ALA A 73 2.60 18.76 -7.40
C ALA A 73 2.98 17.51 -6.63
N THR A 74 4.15 16.95 -6.95
CA THR A 74 4.72 15.82 -6.21
C THR A 74 5.89 16.30 -5.35
N PHE A 75 5.85 15.91 -4.09
CA PHE A 75 6.87 16.18 -3.09
C PHE A 75 7.59 14.89 -2.71
N VAL A 76 8.91 14.93 -2.60
CA VAL A 76 9.77 13.79 -2.24
C VAL A 76 10.69 14.15 -1.09
N HIS A 77 11.26 13.14 -0.44
CA HIS A 77 12.37 13.36 0.48
C HIS A 77 13.61 13.82 -0.31
N PRO A 78 14.33 14.88 0.11
CA PRO A 78 15.49 15.42 -0.62
C PRO A 78 16.66 14.43 -0.73
N VAL A 79 16.76 13.50 0.21
CA VAL A 79 17.91 12.59 0.33
C VAL A 79 17.57 11.13 0.01
N TYR A 80 16.31 10.71 0.11
CA TYR A 80 15.95 9.28 0.10
C TYR A 80 14.68 9.04 -0.72
N GLU A 81 14.84 8.73 -2.00
CA GLU A 81 13.71 8.46 -2.90
C GLU A 81 12.88 7.24 -2.44
N GLU A 82 13.52 6.28 -1.76
CA GLU A 82 12.90 5.07 -1.25
C GLU A 82 11.77 5.39 -0.27
N LEU A 83 11.91 6.47 0.53
CA LEU A 83 10.92 6.97 1.50
C LEU A 83 9.58 7.37 0.87
N GLY A 84 9.56 7.45 -0.45
CA GLY A 84 8.37 7.65 -1.25
C GLY A 84 8.12 9.11 -1.58
N SER A 85 6.89 9.37 -2.00
CA SER A 85 6.44 10.68 -2.46
C SER A 85 5.04 11.00 -1.97
N LYS A 86 4.71 12.29 -1.94
CA LYS A 86 3.36 12.78 -1.71
C LYS A 86 2.93 13.61 -2.90
N THR A 87 1.91 13.14 -3.60
CA THR A 87 1.31 13.87 -4.70
C THR A 87 0.08 14.60 -4.20
N VAL A 88 0.04 15.90 -4.45
CA VAL A 88 -1.11 16.75 -4.16
C VAL A 88 -1.72 17.17 -5.49
N SER A 89 -2.99 16.83 -5.70
CA SER A 89 -3.75 17.25 -6.87
C SER A 89 -4.77 18.30 -6.46
N TYR A 90 -4.86 19.38 -7.24
CA TYR A 90 -5.86 20.43 -7.09
C TYR A 90 -6.95 20.26 -8.15
N TRP A 91 -8.20 20.29 -7.72
CA TRP A 91 -9.36 20.01 -8.55
C TRP A 91 -10.39 21.13 -8.51
N ALA A 92 -11.10 21.30 -9.62
CA ALA A 92 -12.26 22.18 -9.75
C ALA A 92 -13.52 21.36 -10.08
N SER A 93 -14.64 21.73 -9.46
CA SER A 93 -15.99 21.24 -9.80
C SER A 93 -16.97 22.38 -9.57
N GLY A 94 -17.41 23.03 -10.64
CA GLY A 94 -18.12 24.30 -10.61
C GLY A 94 -17.28 25.37 -9.93
N ASP A 95 -17.89 26.04 -8.96
CA ASP A 95 -17.24 27.07 -8.15
C ASP A 95 -16.45 26.50 -6.96
N THR A 96 -16.56 25.19 -6.72
CA THR A 96 -15.94 24.51 -5.58
C THR A 96 -14.55 24.00 -5.94
N ARG A 97 -13.66 23.93 -4.94
CA ARG A 97 -12.27 23.52 -5.09
C ARG A 97 -11.92 22.43 -4.11
N TYR A 98 -11.10 21.49 -4.57
CA TYR A 98 -10.67 20.36 -3.78
C TYR A 98 -9.16 20.18 -3.85
N VAL A 99 -8.58 19.77 -2.74
CA VAL A 99 -7.21 19.26 -2.65
C VAL A 99 -7.28 17.78 -2.32
N SER A 100 -6.62 16.97 -3.13
CA SER A 100 -6.46 15.53 -2.91
C SER A 100 -4.99 15.22 -2.65
N CYS A 101 -4.68 14.54 -1.56
CA CYS A 101 -3.33 14.10 -1.21
C CYS A 101 -3.19 12.58 -1.32
N ALA A 102 -2.18 12.11 -2.02
CA ALA A 102 -1.85 10.71 -2.19
C ALA A 102 -0.39 10.46 -1.80
N ASN A 103 -0.14 9.59 -0.82
CA ASN A 103 1.21 9.13 -0.52
C ASN A 103 1.53 7.91 -1.40
N SER A 104 2.76 7.80 -1.89
CA SER A 104 3.24 6.61 -2.57
C SER A 104 3.13 5.40 -1.63
N GLY A 105 2.51 4.33 -2.10
CA GLY A 105 2.28 3.12 -1.31
C GLY A 105 1.09 3.21 -0.34
N GLU A 106 0.38 4.35 -0.25
CA GLU A 106 -0.91 4.41 0.43
C GLU A 106 -2.06 4.22 -0.55
N GLN A 107 -3.11 3.55 -0.06
CA GLN A 107 -4.31 3.24 -0.85
C GLN A 107 -5.34 4.37 -0.84
N PHE A 108 -5.10 5.39 -0.02
CA PHE A 108 -6.06 6.43 0.30
C PHE A 108 -5.61 7.76 -0.24
N VAL A 109 -6.47 8.34 -1.07
CA VAL A 109 -6.38 9.74 -1.45
C VAL A 109 -7.22 10.54 -0.46
N ARG A 110 -6.57 11.38 0.36
CA ARG A 110 -7.27 12.24 1.32
C ARG A 110 -7.76 13.47 0.58
N THR A 111 -9.08 13.67 0.51
CA THR A 111 -9.67 14.80 -0.21
C THR A 111 -10.34 15.78 0.75
N PHE A 112 -10.15 17.06 0.45
CA PHE A 112 -10.65 18.20 1.22
C PHE A 112 -11.23 19.23 0.28
N GLU A 113 -12.43 19.71 0.58
CA GLU A 113 -12.90 20.98 0.04
C GLU A 113 -12.04 22.13 0.61
N VAL A 114 -11.63 23.06 -0.26
CA VAL A 114 -10.76 24.19 0.11
C VAL A 114 -11.25 25.47 -0.54
N GLU A 115 -10.87 26.61 0.04
CA GLU A 115 -10.98 27.90 -0.62
C GLU A 115 -10.07 27.96 -1.86
N PRO A 116 -10.40 28.77 -2.88
CA PRO A 116 -9.56 28.93 -4.06
C PRO A 116 -8.12 29.36 -3.72
N ILE A 117 -7.13 28.64 -4.26
CA ILE A 117 -5.72 28.92 -4.00
C ILE A 117 -5.17 29.70 -5.18
N ALA A 118 -4.81 30.98 -4.96
CA ALA A 118 -4.48 31.93 -6.02
C ALA A 118 -3.40 31.44 -6.99
N VAL A 119 -2.35 30.76 -6.51
CA VAL A 119 -1.28 30.24 -7.38
C VAL A 119 -1.79 29.18 -8.35
N PHE A 120 -2.72 28.31 -7.93
CA PHE A 120 -3.32 27.31 -8.82
C PHE A 120 -4.38 27.89 -9.74
N GLU A 121 -5.14 28.87 -9.26
CA GLU A 121 -6.08 29.63 -10.09
C GLU A 121 -5.35 30.46 -11.16
N SER A 122 -4.11 30.89 -10.93
CA SER A 122 -3.34 31.65 -11.91
C SER A 122 -2.86 30.83 -13.11
N ALA A 123 -2.83 29.50 -12.99
CA ALA A 123 -2.55 28.58 -14.09
C ALA A 123 -3.73 28.38 -15.06
N ARG A 124 -4.79 29.21 -14.94
CA ARG A 124 -6.04 29.22 -15.73
C ARG A 124 -5.79 29.37 -17.24
N GLY A 125 -5.48 28.26 -17.89
CA GLY A 125 -5.68 28.03 -19.32
C GLY A 125 -7.07 27.44 -19.65
N GLY A 126 -8.05 27.59 -18.76
CA GLY A 126 -9.38 26.96 -18.87
C GLY A 126 -9.32 25.45 -18.63
N PHE A 127 -9.81 24.99 -17.49
CA PHE A 127 -9.93 23.56 -17.20
C PHE A 127 -11.32 23.08 -17.61
N THR A 128 -11.39 22.00 -18.39
CA THR A 128 -12.65 21.39 -18.83
C THR A 128 -13.04 20.33 -17.82
N GLU A 129 -14.19 20.49 -17.18
CA GLU A 129 -14.74 19.44 -16.35
C GLU A 129 -15.16 18.24 -17.19
N THR A 130 -14.69 17.07 -16.76
CA THR A 130 -15.08 15.78 -17.32
C THR A 130 -15.79 14.95 -16.27
N GLU A 131 -16.62 14.02 -16.73
CA GLU A 131 -17.20 13.03 -15.84
C GLU A 131 -16.14 11.99 -15.49
N ALA A 132 -15.94 11.80 -14.19
CA ALA A 132 -14.98 10.87 -13.62
C ALA A 132 -15.39 9.45 -13.92
N ARG A 133 -14.46 8.67 -14.47
CA ARG A 133 -14.72 7.26 -14.66
C ARG A 133 -14.51 6.55 -13.32
N ARG A 134 -15.57 5.89 -12.86
CA ARG A 134 -15.58 5.11 -11.62
C ARG A 134 -15.46 3.61 -11.85
N ALA A 135 -15.63 3.19 -13.10
CA ALA A 135 -15.61 1.79 -13.48
C ALA A 135 -14.31 1.41 -14.19
N MET A 136 -13.79 0.24 -13.84
CA MET A 136 -12.75 -0.45 -14.59
C MET A 136 -13.44 -1.36 -15.62
N THR A 137 -13.09 -1.23 -16.88
CA THR A 137 -13.65 -2.05 -17.96
C THR A 137 -12.59 -2.97 -18.52
N PHE A 138 -12.97 -4.23 -18.78
CA PHE A 138 -12.11 -5.22 -19.42
C PHE A 138 -12.68 -5.59 -20.79
N GLU A 139 -11.84 -5.52 -21.81
CA GLU A 139 -12.11 -5.94 -23.18
C GLU A 139 -11.16 -7.07 -23.53
N ARG A 140 -11.65 -8.12 -24.19
CA ARG A 140 -10.81 -9.26 -24.58
C ARG A 140 -9.70 -8.81 -25.54
N GLU A 141 -8.48 -9.30 -25.29
CA GLU A 141 -7.33 -9.18 -26.17
C GLU A 141 -6.98 -10.58 -26.72
N SER A 142 -6.55 -10.65 -27.97
CA SER A 142 -6.27 -11.90 -28.68
C SER A 142 -4.83 -12.01 -29.17
N ASP A 143 -4.09 -10.90 -29.26
CA ASP A 143 -2.72 -10.91 -29.76
C ASP A 143 -1.72 -11.30 -28.66
N VAL A 144 -1.40 -12.60 -28.60
CA VAL A 144 -0.40 -13.17 -27.69
C VAL A 144 1.00 -12.62 -28.00
N SER A 145 1.32 -12.39 -29.28
CA SER A 145 2.66 -11.94 -29.68
C SER A 145 2.90 -10.53 -29.16
N TYR A 146 1.91 -9.66 -29.32
CA TYR A 146 1.93 -8.31 -28.78
C TYR A 146 2.12 -8.28 -27.26
N ILE A 147 1.42 -9.15 -26.50
CA ILE A 147 1.59 -9.24 -25.03
C ILE A 147 3.00 -9.73 -24.66
N ASN A 148 3.51 -10.75 -25.35
CA ASN A 148 4.87 -11.25 -25.11
C ASN A 148 5.93 -10.16 -25.36
N GLU A 149 5.77 -9.38 -26.43
CA GLU A 149 6.67 -8.27 -26.77
C GLU A 149 6.56 -7.13 -25.76
N LEU A 150 5.34 -6.71 -25.43
CA LEU A 150 5.07 -5.58 -24.52
C LEU A 150 5.61 -5.83 -23.11
N PHE A 151 5.50 -7.07 -22.61
CA PHE A 151 5.88 -7.43 -21.25
C PHE A 151 7.16 -8.26 -21.16
N HIS A 152 7.87 -8.47 -22.27
CA HIS A 152 9.12 -9.23 -22.34
C HIS A 152 9.04 -10.62 -21.66
N ILE A 153 7.97 -11.37 -21.95
CA ILE A 153 7.75 -12.69 -21.34
C ILE A 153 8.76 -13.69 -21.89
N ASP A 154 9.51 -14.34 -21.02
CA ASP A 154 10.52 -15.34 -21.40
C ASP A 154 9.86 -16.71 -21.69
N PRO A 155 9.83 -17.15 -22.97
CA PRO A 155 9.19 -18.40 -23.36
C PRO A 155 9.88 -19.65 -22.79
N ALA A 156 11.11 -19.55 -22.29
CA ALA A 156 11.81 -20.67 -21.65
C ALA A 156 11.24 -21.00 -20.26
N HIS A 157 10.64 -20.01 -19.59
CA HIS A 157 10.18 -20.14 -18.20
C HIS A 157 8.67 -19.98 -18.05
N GLU A 158 8.02 -19.30 -19.01
CA GLU A 158 6.64 -18.88 -18.88
C GLU A 158 5.96 -18.80 -20.25
N SER A 159 4.70 -19.20 -20.33
CA SER A 159 3.88 -19.09 -21.54
C SER A 159 2.55 -18.42 -21.23
N VAL A 160 2.16 -17.41 -22.00
CA VAL A 160 0.81 -16.82 -21.92
C VAL A 160 -0.24 -17.89 -22.22
N ILE A 161 -1.24 -17.98 -21.35
CA ILE A 161 -2.38 -18.87 -21.56
C ILE A 161 -3.28 -18.18 -22.61
N PRO A 162 -3.54 -18.82 -23.76
CA PRO A 162 -4.40 -18.26 -24.79
C PRO A 162 -5.77 -17.89 -24.22
N GLU A 163 -6.41 -16.87 -24.80
CA GLU A 163 -7.75 -16.39 -24.41
C GLU A 163 -7.85 -15.80 -23.00
N SER A 164 -6.74 -15.74 -22.26
CA SER A 164 -6.69 -15.17 -20.91
C SER A 164 -6.54 -13.66 -20.89
N MET A 165 -6.28 -13.03 -22.03
CA MET A 165 -5.80 -11.66 -22.10
C MET A 165 -6.96 -10.69 -22.18
N PHE A 166 -6.89 -9.65 -21.37
CA PHE A 166 -7.82 -8.54 -21.40
C PHE A 166 -7.04 -7.24 -21.38
N ARG A 167 -7.43 -6.32 -22.25
CA ARG A 167 -7.08 -4.91 -22.11
C ARG A 167 -8.06 -4.28 -21.12
N TYR A 168 -7.58 -3.45 -20.23
CA TYR A 168 -8.44 -2.70 -19.33
C TYR A 168 -8.20 -1.20 -19.39
N GLU A 169 -9.23 -0.44 -19.04
CA GLU A 169 -9.12 0.98 -18.74
C GLU A 169 -9.41 1.20 -17.26
N THR A 170 -8.49 1.89 -16.57
CA THR A 170 -8.65 2.19 -15.15
C THR A 170 -9.69 3.29 -14.93
N PRO A 171 -10.33 3.33 -13.75
CA PRO A 171 -10.95 4.57 -13.28
C PRO A 171 -9.88 5.66 -13.09
N ASP A 172 -10.31 6.90 -12.89
CA ASP A 172 -9.40 8.03 -12.62
C ASP A 172 -8.52 7.80 -11.38
N SER A 173 -9.04 7.06 -10.40
CA SER A 173 -8.37 6.74 -9.15
C SER A 173 -9.04 5.54 -8.48
N GLY A 174 -8.25 4.69 -7.81
CA GLY A 174 -8.77 3.60 -6.98
C GLY A 174 -7.82 2.42 -6.93
N SER A 175 -8.35 1.28 -6.50
CA SER A 175 -7.61 0.02 -6.53
C SER A 175 -8.49 -1.15 -6.97
N LEU A 176 -7.89 -2.15 -7.61
CA LEU A 176 -8.53 -3.43 -7.89
C LEU A 176 -8.16 -4.42 -6.79
N SER A 177 -9.17 -4.91 -6.09
CA SER A 177 -9.07 -6.03 -5.17
C SER A 177 -9.39 -7.30 -5.94
N VAL A 178 -8.43 -8.23 -6.00
CA VAL A 178 -8.65 -9.56 -6.59
C VAL A 178 -8.75 -10.59 -5.48
N THR A 179 -9.66 -11.54 -5.60
CA THR A 179 -9.80 -12.68 -4.69
C THR A 179 -9.98 -13.97 -5.48
N TYR A 180 -9.34 -15.05 -5.05
CA TYR A 180 -9.54 -16.37 -5.66
C TYR A 180 -10.47 -17.22 -4.81
N GLU A 181 -11.49 -17.80 -5.44
CA GLU A 181 -12.32 -18.86 -4.86
C GLU A 181 -12.00 -20.19 -5.55
N VAL A 182 -11.82 -21.23 -4.76
CA VAL A 182 -11.39 -22.55 -5.27
C VAL A 182 -12.51 -23.55 -5.06
N LYS A 183 -12.85 -24.28 -6.11
CA LYS A 183 -13.70 -25.46 -6.04
C LYS A 183 -12.85 -26.68 -6.36
N ARG A 184 -12.90 -27.69 -5.50
CA ARG A 184 -12.20 -28.96 -5.68
C ARG A 184 -13.13 -30.13 -5.36
N ASP A 185 -13.19 -31.09 -6.28
CA ASP A 185 -14.01 -32.30 -6.13
C ASP A 185 -15.47 -31.98 -5.74
N GLY A 186 -16.06 -30.95 -6.38
CA GLY A 186 -17.43 -30.51 -6.12
C GLY A 186 -17.64 -29.75 -4.81
N ARG A 187 -16.56 -29.32 -4.14
CA ARG A 187 -16.64 -28.55 -2.89
C ARG A 187 -15.97 -27.21 -3.02
N THR A 188 -16.64 -26.15 -2.58
CA THR A 188 -15.98 -24.86 -2.33
C THR A 188 -15.01 -25.03 -1.18
N MET A 189 -13.75 -24.70 -1.41
CA MET A 189 -12.75 -24.61 -0.35
C MET A 189 -12.97 -23.27 0.37
N ASP A 190 -13.03 -23.25 1.70
CA ASP A 190 -13.19 -22.01 2.50
C ASP A 190 -11.97 -21.06 2.42
N ARG A 191 -11.03 -21.31 1.52
CA ARG A 191 -9.79 -20.57 1.39
C ARG A 191 -9.93 -19.51 0.30
N THR A 192 -10.43 -18.33 0.67
CA THR A 192 -10.25 -17.13 -0.14
C THR A 192 -8.78 -16.71 -0.08
N ILE A 193 -8.11 -16.67 -1.23
CA ILE A 193 -6.76 -16.12 -1.32
C ILE A 193 -6.89 -14.69 -1.83
N GLU A 194 -6.45 -13.71 -1.05
CA GLU A 194 -6.42 -12.29 -1.41
C GLU A 194 -4.99 -11.92 -1.86
N PRO A 195 -4.66 -12.01 -3.16
CA PRO A 195 -3.30 -11.78 -3.68
C PRO A 195 -2.73 -10.38 -3.52
N GLY A 196 -3.53 -9.39 -3.16
CA GLY A 196 -3.11 -7.99 -3.04
C GLY A 196 -4.04 -7.03 -3.79
N LEU A 197 -3.75 -5.74 -3.63
CA LEU A 197 -4.51 -4.62 -4.18
C LEU A 197 -3.67 -3.94 -5.27
N PHE A 198 -4.20 -3.89 -6.48
CA PHE A 198 -3.56 -3.22 -7.61
C PHE A 198 -3.97 -1.75 -7.61
N MET A 199 -3.01 -0.85 -7.43
CA MET A 199 -3.26 0.59 -7.31
C MET A 199 -3.27 1.27 -8.67
N PHE A 200 -4.23 2.19 -8.88
CA PHE A 200 -4.28 3.05 -10.06
C PHE A 200 -4.09 4.50 -9.63
N ASN A 201 -3.00 5.12 -10.11
CA ASN A 201 -2.60 6.47 -9.72
C ASN A 201 -3.09 7.50 -10.73
N GLY A 202 -4.14 8.24 -10.35
CA GLY A 202 -4.43 9.63 -10.73
C GLY A 202 -4.68 9.97 -12.20
N GLU A 203 -4.40 9.08 -13.13
CA GLU A 203 -4.59 9.29 -14.56
C GLU A 203 -5.12 8.01 -15.20
N ARG A 204 -6.07 8.19 -16.11
CA ARG A 204 -6.64 7.09 -16.89
C ARG A 204 -5.52 6.43 -17.67
N THR A 205 -5.27 5.17 -17.35
CA THR A 205 -4.30 4.36 -18.07
C THR A 205 -4.98 3.16 -18.69
N SER A 206 -4.47 2.76 -19.85
CA SER A 206 -4.77 1.46 -20.42
C SER A 206 -3.71 0.48 -19.95
N GLY A 207 -4.14 -0.68 -19.49
CA GLY A 207 -3.26 -1.76 -19.09
C GLY A 207 -3.77 -3.09 -19.61
N TYR A 208 -3.09 -4.16 -19.21
CA TYR A 208 -3.41 -5.52 -19.61
C TYR A 208 -3.44 -6.45 -18.39
N SER A 209 -4.37 -7.40 -18.39
CA SER A 209 -4.40 -8.50 -17.45
C SER A 209 -4.48 -9.82 -18.20
N PHE A 210 -3.55 -10.73 -17.92
CA PHE A 210 -3.49 -12.04 -18.55
C PHE A 210 -3.00 -13.09 -17.57
N LEU A 211 -3.21 -14.35 -17.92
CA LEU A 211 -2.70 -15.48 -17.16
C LEU A 211 -1.54 -16.10 -17.93
N THR A 212 -0.57 -16.60 -17.17
CA THR A 212 0.55 -17.35 -17.71
C THR A 212 0.68 -18.68 -17.00
N ARG A 213 1.32 -19.63 -17.67
CA ARG A 213 1.74 -20.89 -17.09
C ARG A 213 3.26 -20.91 -16.97
N LEU A 214 3.74 -21.27 -15.79
CA LEU A 214 5.15 -21.43 -15.52
C LEU A 214 5.64 -22.81 -15.96
N ALA A 215 6.93 -22.97 -16.18
CA ALA A 215 7.55 -24.24 -16.53
C ALA A 215 7.25 -25.38 -15.52
N ASP A 216 7.02 -25.04 -14.25
CA ASP A 216 6.62 -25.98 -13.19
C ASP A 216 5.11 -26.31 -13.16
N GLY A 217 4.33 -25.79 -14.10
CA GLY A 217 2.91 -26.04 -14.26
C GLY A 217 2.00 -25.12 -13.44
N ARG A 218 2.54 -24.23 -12.61
CA ARG A 218 1.73 -23.25 -11.85
C ARG A 218 1.21 -22.15 -12.77
N VAL A 219 0.08 -21.58 -12.37
CA VAL A 219 -0.54 -20.44 -13.07
C VAL A 219 -0.17 -19.15 -12.35
N SER A 220 0.06 -18.07 -13.09
CA SER A 220 0.22 -16.74 -12.52
C SER A 220 -0.71 -15.72 -13.16
N LEU A 221 -1.24 -14.80 -12.34
CA LEU A 221 -1.97 -13.63 -12.81
C LEU A 221 -0.99 -12.49 -12.98
N GLN A 222 -0.99 -11.93 -14.19
CA GLN A 222 -0.20 -10.78 -14.56
C GLN A 222 -1.17 -9.62 -14.82
N ILE A 223 -0.88 -8.47 -14.25
CA ILE A 223 -1.66 -7.24 -14.45
C ILE A 223 -0.74 -6.03 -14.39
N GLY A 224 -0.89 -5.10 -15.32
CA GLY A 224 -0.02 -3.93 -15.35
C GLY A 224 -0.24 -3.01 -16.54
N THR A 225 0.54 -1.94 -16.53
CA THR A 225 0.70 -1.00 -17.65
C THR A 225 2.08 -1.21 -18.26
N GLY A 226 2.32 -0.79 -19.51
CA GLY A 226 3.48 -1.17 -20.33
C GLY A 226 4.91 -1.00 -19.76
N GLY A 227 5.09 -0.47 -18.54
CA GLY A 227 6.36 -0.48 -17.80
C GLY A 227 6.28 -0.92 -16.34
N GLN A 228 5.09 -1.26 -15.83
CA GLN A 228 4.86 -1.70 -14.45
C GLN A 228 3.93 -2.91 -14.46
N LEU A 229 4.53 -4.10 -14.37
CA LEU A 229 3.83 -5.36 -14.36
C LEU A 229 3.89 -5.97 -12.96
N GLU A 230 2.73 -6.20 -12.37
CA GLU A 230 2.60 -6.97 -11.13
C GLU A 230 2.24 -8.42 -11.46
N ARG A 231 3.02 -9.35 -10.89
CA ARG A 231 2.85 -10.80 -11.08
C ARG A 231 2.49 -11.46 -9.75
N LYS A 232 1.46 -12.31 -9.79
CA LYS A 232 1.04 -13.15 -8.66
C LYS A 232 0.99 -14.60 -9.07
N VAL A 233 1.94 -15.38 -8.55
CA VAL A 233 1.99 -16.83 -8.76
C VAL A 233 1.00 -17.50 -7.81
N LEU A 234 0.13 -18.36 -8.36
CA LEU A 234 -0.80 -19.13 -7.55
C LEU A 234 -0.04 -20.26 -6.82
N PRO A 235 -0.44 -20.61 -5.59
CA PRO A 235 0.14 -21.73 -4.85
C PRO A 235 0.19 -23.05 -5.64
N ASP A 236 1.19 -23.88 -5.33
CA ASP A 236 1.48 -25.14 -6.03
C ASP A 236 0.30 -26.13 -6.06
N MET A 237 -0.62 -26.02 -5.09
CA MET A 237 -1.86 -26.82 -5.08
C MET A 237 -2.79 -26.56 -6.28
N PHE A 238 -2.46 -25.57 -7.13
CA PHE A 238 -3.19 -25.17 -8.33
C PHE A 238 -2.43 -25.50 -9.63
N SER A 239 -1.44 -26.40 -9.59
CA SER A 239 -0.74 -26.88 -10.78
C SER A 239 -1.53 -27.98 -11.51
N GLY A 240 -1.43 -28.02 -12.84
CA GLY A 240 -1.95 -29.13 -13.64
C GLY A 240 -1.46 -29.07 -15.08
N ARG A 241 -1.51 -30.20 -15.79
CA ARG A 241 -1.02 -30.30 -17.17
C ARG A 241 -1.89 -29.56 -18.17
N TYR A 242 -3.20 -29.57 -17.96
CA TYR A 242 -4.19 -28.95 -18.82
C TYR A 242 -4.83 -27.77 -18.09
N VAL A 243 -4.95 -26.65 -18.80
CA VAL A 243 -5.64 -25.46 -18.30
C VAL A 243 -6.58 -24.99 -19.39
N LYS A 244 -7.82 -24.70 -19.01
CA LYS A 244 -8.81 -24.08 -19.89
C LYS A 244 -9.45 -22.89 -19.19
N LEU A 245 -9.75 -21.86 -19.97
CA LEU A 245 -10.51 -20.71 -19.53
C LEU A 245 -11.93 -20.80 -20.06
N ASP A 246 -12.87 -20.42 -19.21
CA ASP A 246 -14.23 -20.20 -19.66
C ASP A 246 -14.34 -18.83 -20.35
N SER A 247 -15.01 -18.81 -21.50
CA SER A 247 -15.06 -17.68 -22.43
C SER A 247 -16.30 -16.79 -22.28
N SER A 248 -17.12 -17.00 -21.24
CA SER A 248 -18.47 -16.44 -21.13
C SER A 248 -18.57 -14.94 -20.80
N GLU A 249 -17.46 -14.21 -20.62
CA GLU A 249 -17.50 -12.76 -20.30
C GLU A 249 -16.77 -11.90 -21.37
N GLU A 250 -17.51 -11.48 -22.40
CA GLU A 250 -16.98 -10.63 -23.48
C GLU A 250 -16.62 -9.20 -23.02
N THR A 251 -17.26 -8.71 -21.95
CA THR A 251 -16.97 -7.39 -21.35
C THR A 251 -17.31 -7.40 -19.87
N ILE A 252 -16.35 -6.99 -19.04
CA ILE A 252 -16.51 -6.95 -17.58
C ILE A 252 -16.42 -5.50 -17.12
N VAL A 253 -17.36 -5.06 -16.29
CA VAL A 253 -17.43 -3.69 -15.78
C VAL A 253 -17.44 -3.72 -14.26
N LEU A 254 -16.29 -3.42 -13.64
CA LEU A 254 -16.16 -3.33 -12.19
C LEU A 254 -16.38 -1.89 -11.74
N ASP A 255 -17.49 -1.61 -11.07
CA ASP A 255 -17.92 -0.25 -10.66
C ASP A 255 -17.85 0.00 -9.14
N GLY A 256 -17.37 -0.99 -8.38
CA GLY A 256 -17.23 -0.94 -6.93
C GLY A 256 -18.51 -1.22 -6.13
N THR A 257 -19.63 -1.55 -6.79
CA THR A 257 -20.88 -1.93 -6.09
C THR A 257 -20.82 -3.35 -5.53
N ARG A 258 -20.14 -4.25 -6.23
CA ARG A 258 -19.98 -5.67 -5.87
C ARG A 258 -18.76 -6.26 -6.56
N ARG A 259 -18.21 -7.33 -5.97
CA ARG A 259 -17.26 -8.18 -6.67
C ARG A 259 -17.93 -8.87 -7.87
N GLN A 260 -17.21 -9.01 -8.96
CA GLN A 260 -17.66 -9.71 -10.17
C GLN A 260 -16.63 -10.76 -10.59
N LEU A 261 -17.10 -11.83 -11.21
CA LEU A 261 -16.23 -12.89 -11.71
C LEU A 261 -15.44 -12.30 -12.88
N MET A 262 -14.12 -12.34 -12.81
CA MET A 262 -13.25 -11.85 -13.87
C MET A 262 -12.84 -12.98 -14.81
N LYS A 263 -12.45 -14.12 -14.23
CA LYS A 263 -11.97 -15.29 -14.97
C LYS A 263 -12.34 -16.55 -14.22
N ARG A 264 -12.66 -17.60 -14.97
CA ARG A 264 -12.78 -18.96 -14.45
C ARG A 264 -11.75 -19.85 -15.11
N VAL A 265 -10.89 -20.44 -14.30
CA VAL A 265 -9.75 -21.26 -14.71
C VAL A 265 -9.99 -22.70 -14.28
N ILE A 266 -9.95 -23.62 -15.23
CA ILE A 266 -10.10 -25.05 -14.98
C ILE A 266 -8.72 -25.67 -15.11
N VAL A 267 -8.26 -26.35 -14.06
CA VAL A 267 -6.95 -26.99 -14.00
C VAL A 267 -7.14 -28.48 -13.78
N SER A 268 -6.53 -29.28 -14.65
CA SER A 268 -6.68 -30.73 -14.67
C SER A 268 -5.40 -31.43 -15.10
N ASP A 269 -5.20 -32.65 -14.61
CA ASP A 269 -4.17 -33.56 -15.13
C ASP A 269 -4.64 -34.33 -16.38
N GLU A 270 -5.94 -34.28 -16.67
CA GLU A 270 -6.58 -34.88 -17.85
C GLU A 270 -6.98 -33.82 -18.89
N PRO A 271 -7.00 -34.16 -20.19
CA PRO A 271 -7.43 -33.24 -21.25
C PRO A 271 -8.84 -32.68 -20.99
N ILE A 272 -8.97 -31.35 -21.12
CA ILE A 272 -10.23 -30.64 -20.91
C ILE A 272 -10.95 -30.49 -22.25
N THR A 273 -12.20 -30.95 -22.36
CA THR A 273 -13.03 -30.80 -23.56
C THR A 273 -13.74 -29.44 -23.56
N ASP A 274 -14.79 -29.27 -24.37
CA ASP A 274 -15.55 -28.03 -24.32
C ASP A 274 -16.36 -27.89 -23.04
N VAL A 275 -16.29 -26.70 -22.42
CA VAL A 275 -16.76 -26.48 -21.03
C VAL A 275 -18.09 -25.74 -20.98
N GLY A 276 -18.54 -25.14 -22.09
CA GLY A 276 -19.86 -24.53 -22.27
C GLY A 276 -20.32 -23.66 -21.09
N ASP A 277 -21.64 -23.53 -20.93
CA ASP A 277 -22.26 -22.81 -19.81
C ASP A 277 -22.39 -23.69 -18.55
N GLU A 278 -21.39 -24.54 -18.27
CA GLU A 278 -21.42 -25.40 -17.07
C GLU A 278 -21.12 -24.61 -15.80
N SER A 279 -21.67 -25.05 -14.66
CA SER A 279 -21.36 -24.43 -13.37
C SER A 279 -19.96 -24.79 -12.90
N SER A 280 -19.33 -23.94 -12.09
CA SER A 280 -18.00 -24.22 -11.54
C SER A 280 -18.00 -25.44 -10.62
N LEU A 281 -19.14 -25.78 -10.01
CA LEU A 281 -19.33 -27.01 -9.23
C LEU A 281 -19.21 -28.24 -10.15
N THR A 282 -19.97 -28.25 -11.24
CA THR A 282 -20.00 -29.33 -12.24
C THR A 282 -18.63 -29.54 -12.88
N LEU A 283 -17.96 -28.44 -13.23
CA LEU A 283 -16.62 -28.47 -13.80
C LEU A 283 -15.59 -29.02 -12.80
N SER A 284 -15.74 -28.68 -11.51
CA SER A 284 -14.87 -29.18 -10.45
C SER A 284 -15.08 -30.66 -10.18
N GLU A 285 -16.32 -31.16 -10.22
CA GLU A 285 -16.59 -32.60 -10.11
C GLU A 285 -15.98 -33.40 -11.26
N ARG A 286 -15.94 -32.82 -12.47
CA ARG A 286 -15.42 -33.49 -13.67
C ARG A 286 -13.91 -33.43 -13.78
N TYR A 287 -13.31 -32.27 -13.54
CA TYR A 287 -11.91 -31.98 -13.83
C TYR A 287 -11.05 -31.75 -12.57
N GLY A 288 -11.65 -31.88 -11.38
CA GLY A 288 -10.98 -31.67 -10.11
C GLY A 288 -11.00 -30.21 -9.68
N THR A 289 -10.12 -29.38 -10.23
CA THR A 289 -9.87 -28.02 -9.72
C THR A 289 -10.43 -26.93 -10.63
N VAL A 290 -11.28 -26.07 -10.06
CA VAL A 290 -11.77 -24.85 -10.71
C VAL A 290 -11.46 -23.66 -9.83
N ILE A 291 -10.87 -22.62 -10.42
CA ILE A 291 -10.49 -21.37 -9.76
C ILE A 291 -11.33 -20.25 -10.35
N GLU A 292 -12.04 -19.54 -9.49
CA GLU A 292 -12.74 -18.32 -9.84
C GLU A 292 -11.92 -17.12 -9.38
N VAL A 293 -11.52 -16.29 -10.34
CA VAL A 293 -10.84 -15.02 -10.10
C VAL A 293 -11.91 -13.95 -10.01
N TRP A 294 -12.15 -13.40 -8.83
CA TRP A 294 -13.13 -12.34 -8.61
C TRP A 294 -12.42 -11.00 -8.45
N GLY A 295 -13.00 -9.93 -9.02
CA GLY A 295 -12.48 -8.57 -8.94
C GLY A 295 -13.48 -7.59 -8.35
N ASN A 296 -13.00 -6.60 -7.62
CA ASN A 296 -13.78 -5.47 -7.14
C ASN A 296 -12.97 -4.18 -7.18
N VAL A 297 -13.54 -3.10 -7.72
CA VAL A 297 -12.92 -1.77 -7.67
C VAL A 297 -13.23 -1.12 -6.33
N ARG A 298 -12.19 -0.66 -5.65
CA ARG A 298 -12.29 0.09 -4.40
C ARG A 298 -11.90 1.53 -4.70
N LEU A 299 -12.87 2.42 -4.66
CA LEU A 299 -12.65 3.84 -4.87
C LEU A 299 -12.03 4.45 -3.61
N PRO A 300 -11.21 5.51 -3.74
CA PRO A 300 -10.73 6.26 -2.59
C PRO A 300 -11.95 6.82 -1.85
N MET A 301 -12.17 6.38 -0.61
CA MET A 301 -13.18 6.86 0.36
C MET A 301 -14.56 6.19 0.47
N THR A 302 -14.64 4.86 0.43
CA THR A 302 -15.73 4.15 1.18
C THR A 302 -15.26 3.78 2.60
N THR A 303 -15.16 4.81 3.46
CA THR A 303 -15.34 4.83 4.94
C THR A 303 -14.74 3.77 5.87
N THR A 304 -13.96 2.81 5.42
CA THR A 304 -13.28 1.87 6.31
C THR A 304 -11.80 1.96 6.06
N MET A 305 -11.00 2.20 7.11
CA MET A 305 -9.55 1.99 7.09
C MET A 305 -9.30 0.60 6.51
N MET A 306 -8.97 0.53 5.22
CA MET A 306 -8.50 -0.70 4.63
C MET A 306 -7.11 -0.88 5.19
N MET A 307 -6.92 -2.06 5.79
CA MET A 307 -5.62 -2.44 6.31
C MET A 307 -4.56 -2.21 5.24
N PRO A 308 -3.38 -1.71 5.63
CA PRO A 308 -2.27 -1.56 4.70
C PRO A 308 -2.10 -2.85 3.89
N SER A 309 -1.88 -2.72 2.58
CA SER A 309 -1.46 -3.85 1.76
C SER A 309 -0.32 -4.57 2.49
N PRO A 310 -0.38 -5.89 2.71
CA PRO A 310 0.73 -6.62 3.33
C PRO A 310 2.02 -6.57 2.48
N ALA A 311 1.93 -6.15 1.21
CA ALA A 311 3.10 -5.92 0.34
C ALA A 311 3.65 -4.49 0.41
N GLY A 312 2.98 -3.58 1.11
CA GLY A 312 3.56 -2.30 1.50
C GLY A 312 4.32 -2.51 2.81
N GLU A 313 5.48 -3.17 2.73
CA GLU A 313 6.46 -3.05 3.82
C GLU A 313 6.58 -1.55 4.12
N LYS A 314 6.38 -1.21 5.40
CA LYS A 314 6.54 0.15 5.88
C LYS A 314 7.92 0.59 5.42
N ILE A 315 7.95 1.50 4.46
CA ILE A 315 9.19 2.03 3.90
C ILE A 315 9.91 2.70 5.07
N ARG A 316 10.90 2.00 5.61
CA ARG A 316 11.63 2.39 6.82
C ARG A 316 13.10 2.45 6.45
N LEU A 317 13.73 3.53 6.86
CA LEU A 317 15.16 3.72 6.79
C LEU A 317 15.61 4.22 8.14
N ALA A 318 16.79 3.82 8.57
CA ALA A 318 17.46 4.46 9.69
C ALA A 318 18.89 4.80 9.29
N THR A 319 19.36 5.93 9.79
CA THR A 319 20.75 6.33 9.66
C THR A 319 21.32 6.58 11.03
N TYR A 320 22.63 6.39 11.14
CA TYR A 320 23.38 6.72 12.33
C TYR A 320 24.54 7.62 11.97
N GLU A 321 24.60 8.79 12.58
CA GLU A 321 25.67 9.75 12.42
C GLU A 321 26.55 9.80 13.67
N ARG A 322 27.85 9.68 13.47
CA ARG A 322 28.86 9.86 14.52
C ARG A 322 30.10 10.52 13.95
N ASP A 323 30.62 11.53 14.66
CA ASP A 323 31.85 12.24 14.29
C ASP A 323 31.84 12.77 12.84
N GLY A 324 30.66 13.16 12.33
CA GLY A 324 30.44 13.63 10.97
C GLY A 324 30.41 12.53 9.90
N VAL A 325 30.41 11.25 10.29
CA VAL A 325 30.23 10.11 9.40
C VAL A 325 28.83 9.56 9.57
N THR A 326 28.05 9.58 8.50
CA THR A 326 26.71 8.98 8.44
C THR A 326 26.78 7.58 7.83
N GLY A 327 26.29 6.59 8.56
CA GLY A 327 26.08 5.22 8.07
C GLY A 327 24.60 4.93 7.86
N HIS A 328 24.27 4.24 6.77
CA HIS A 328 22.92 3.69 6.55
C HIS A 328 22.78 2.37 7.29
N LEU A 329 21.65 2.19 7.96
CA LEU A 329 21.26 0.92 8.53
C LEU A 329 20.31 0.25 7.52
N ASP A 330 20.74 -0.80 6.86
CA ASP A 330 19.93 -1.44 5.81
C ASP A 330 19.32 -2.77 6.29
N GLY A 331 18.14 -3.10 5.76
CA GLY A 331 17.49 -4.41 5.94
C GLY A 331 17.16 -4.76 7.40
N PRO A 332 17.60 -5.93 7.92
CA PRO A 332 17.25 -6.41 9.27
C PRO A 332 17.58 -5.44 10.40
N ASN A 333 18.64 -4.64 10.26
CA ASN A 333 19.09 -3.72 11.31
C ASN A 333 18.14 -2.53 11.46
N THR A 334 17.61 -1.98 10.35
CA THR A 334 16.57 -0.96 10.43
C THR A 334 15.31 -1.51 11.08
N GLN A 335 14.86 -2.71 10.71
CA GLN A 335 13.67 -3.29 11.32
C GLN A 335 13.83 -3.55 12.82
N ALA A 336 14.98 -4.10 13.23
CA ALA A 336 15.28 -4.37 14.63
C ALA A 336 15.45 -3.08 15.45
N LEU A 337 16.01 -2.01 14.87
CA LEU A 337 16.10 -0.70 15.53
C LEU A 337 14.71 -0.08 15.76
N PHE A 338 13.83 -0.10 14.75
CA PHE A 338 12.45 0.35 14.92
C PHE A 338 11.71 -0.46 16.00
N ALA A 339 11.94 -1.78 16.07
CA ALA A 339 11.36 -2.62 17.12
C ALA A 339 11.90 -2.22 18.51
N LEU A 340 13.21 -2.08 18.64
CA LEU A 340 13.87 -1.64 19.87
C LEU A 340 13.32 -0.29 20.36
N LEU A 341 13.11 0.65 19.44
CA LEU A 341 12.59 1.99 19.75
C LEU A 341 11.08 2.02 20.02
N THR A 342 10.35 0.95 19.70
CA THR A 342 8.93 0.83 20.05
C THR A 342 8.76 0.48 21.54
N ASP A 343 9.71 -0.25 22.11
CA ASP A 343 9.65 -0.80 23.48
C ASP A 343 10.41 0.05 24.51
N VAL A 344 10.74 1.31 24.18
CA VAL A 344 11.51 2.17 25.09
C VAL A 344 10.66 2.70 26.25
N THR A 345 11.30 2.86 27.40
CA THR A 345 10.67 3.42 28.60
C THR A 345 11.13 4.85 28.82
N ALA A 346 10.22 5.71 29.29
CA ALA A 346 10.59 7.06 29.69
C ALA A 346 11.58 7.00 30.85
N GLY A 347 12.64 7.80 30.79
CA GLY A 347 13.63 7.85 31.85
C GLY A 347 14.51 9.08 31.73
N THR A 348 15.02 9.54 32.87
CA THR A 348 15.90 10.72 32.91
C THR A 348 17.33 10.27 32.72
N ARG A 349 17.99 10.87 31.71
CA ARG A 349 19.39 10.64 31.40
C ARG A 349 20.27 11.23 32.53
N PRO A 350 21.25 10.46 33.04
CA PRO A 350 22.18 10.94 34.06
C PRO A 350 23.14 11.99 33.48
N GLN A 351 23.65 12.88 34.34
CA GLN A 351 24.47 14.03 33.91
C GLN A 351 25.84 13.61 33.34
N GLU A 352 26.33 12.46 33.77
CA GLU A 352 27.59 11.85 33.33
C GLU A 352 27.50 11.17 31.96
N ALA A 353 26.30 11.00 31.40
CA ALA A 353 26.14 10.40 30.07
C ALA A 353 26.65 11.36 28.98
N THR A 354 27.50 10.84 28.11
CA THR A 354 28.14 11.61 27.04
C THR A 354 27.46 11.37 25.71
N TYR A 355 27.41 12.41 24.88
CA TYR A 355 26.86 12.29 23.53
C TYR A 355 27.72 11.34 22.69
N TYR A 356 27.07 10.42 22.00
CA TYR A 356 27.73 9.35 21.26
C TYR A 356 27.43 9.40 19.75
N GLY A 357 26.29 9.98 19.36
CA GLY A 357 25.89 10.12 17.96
C GLY A 357 24.40 10.44 17.83
N THR A 358 23.92 10.52 16.59
CA THR A 358 22.51 10.76 16.27
C THR A 358 21.97 9.59 15.47
N ILE A 359 20.83 9.04 15.89
CA ILE A 359 20.03 8.12 15.09
C ILE A 359 18.94 8.94 14.42
N THR A 360 18.82 8.83 13.11
CA THR A 360 17.68 9.41 12.40
C THR A 360 16.85 8.30 11.80
N LEU A 361 15.60 8.21 12.26
CA LEU A 361 14.60 7.28 11.76
C LEU A 361 13.79 7.94 10.67
N TYR A 362 13.43 7.16 9.66
CA TYR A 362 12.54 7.56 8.60
C TYR A 362 11.48 6.47 8.39
N GLU A 363 10.22 6.85 8.36
CA GLU A 363 9.11 5.95 8.02
C GLU A 363 8.17 6.66 7.05
N ARG A 364 8.14 6.24 5.79
CA ARG A 364 7.54 7.02 4.68
C ARG A 364 8.17 8.43 4.66
N LEU A 365 7.35 9.47 4.54
CA LEU A 365 7.77 10.88 4.60
C LEU A 365 7.78 11.46 6.03
N ALA A 366 7.99 10.63 7.04
CA ALA A 366 8.13 11.05 8.43
C ALA A 366 9.58 10.83 8.87
N GLU A 367 10.11 11.76 9.67
CA GLU A 367 11.47 11.71 10.21
C GLU A 367 11.45 11.94 11.72
N GLN A 368 12.35 11.26 12.43
CA GLN A 368 12.63 11.54 13.83
C GLN A 368 14.12 11.38 14.11
N ALA A 369 14.74 12.46 14.57
CA ALA A 369 16.14 12.47 14.98
C ALA A 369 16.27 12.33 16.50
N LEU A 370 17.11 11.39 16.92
CA LEU A 370 17.33 10.99 18.31
C LEU A 370 18.82 11.13 18.64
N ALA A 371 19.16 11.96 19.62
CA ALA A 371 20.52 12.01 20.13
C ALA A 371 20.77 10.83 21.08
N VAL A 372 21.82 10.06 20.82
CA VAL A 372 22.24 8.92 21.62
C VAL A 372 23.24 9.39 22.67
N TYR A 373 23.00 9.02 23.92
CA TYR A 373 23.88 9.27 25.05
C TYR A 373 24.23 7.97 25.74
N VAL A 374 25.49 7.86 26.18
CA VAL A 374 26.04 6.64 26.76
C VAL A 374 26.77 6.97 28.05
N THR A 375 26.61 6.16 29.10
CA THR A 375 27.39 6.31 30.33
C THR A 375 28.88 6.00 30.12
N PRO A 376 29.78 6.50 30.99
CA PRO A 376 31.22 6.25 30.88
C PRO A 376 31.64 4.77 30.90
N ASP A 377 30.78 3.87 31.41
CA ASP A 377 31.00 2.43 31.41
C ASP A 377 30.37 1.69 30.21
N ASN A 378 29.77 2.43 29.26
CA ASN A 378 29.07 1.93 28.08
C ASN A 378 27.94 0.93 28.36
N LYS A 379 27.38 0.92 29.57
CA LYS A 379 26.35 -0.05 29.95
C LYS A 379 24.93 0.42 29.73
N ASP A 380 24.71 1.73 29.84
CA ASP A 380 23.39 2.30 29.74
C ASP A 380 23.36 3.30 28.58
N VAL A 381 22.26 3.24 27.83
CA VAL A 381 22.04 4.09 26.67
C VAL A 381 20.73 4.83 26.83
N TRP A 382 20.75 6.12 26.49
CA TRP A 382 19.57 6.95 26.38
C TRP A 382 19.46 7.52 24.99
N VAL A 383 18.22 7.63 24.52
CA VAL A 383 17.89 8.47 23.36
C VAL A 383 17.09 9.66 23.81
N VAL A 384 17.45 10.82 23.27
CA VAL A 384 16.73 12.07 23.45
C VAL A 384 16.16 12.47 22.12
N ASP A 385 14.84 12.57 22.02
CA ASP A 385 14.19 13.15 20.85
C ASP A 385 14.59 14.62 20.75
N LEU A 386 15.26 14.97 19.65
CA LEU A 386 15.86 16.30 19.47
C LEU A 386 14.84 17.44 19.39
N GLU A 387 13.60 17.17 19.01
CA GLU A 387 12.58 18.22 18.87
C GLU A 387 11.60 18.23 20.05
N SER A 388 11.23 17.07 20.61
CA SER A 388 10.35 17.04 21.79
C SER A 388 11.11 17.15 23.13
N GLY A 389 12.42 16.90 23.12
CA GLY A 389 13.28 16.85 24.31
C GLY A 389 13.00 15.67 25.23
N ARG A 390 12.15 14.72 24.82
CA ARG A 390 11.81 13.55 25.62
C ARG A 390 12.96 12.57 25.68
N GLU A 391 13.23 12.08 26.88
CA GLU A 391 14.33 11.18 27.18
C GLU A 391 13.80 9.76 27.43
N HIS A 392 14.45 8.79 26.80
CA HIS A 392 14.07 7.38 26.88
C HIS A 392 15.30 6.50 27.12
N VAL A 393 15.10 5.41 27.87
CA VAL A 393 16.13 4.40 28.13
C VAL A 393 16.08 3.31 27.07
N LEU A 394 17.25 2.88 26.63
CA LEU A 394 17.46 1.82 25.64
C LEU A 394 18.34 0.70 26.18
N ASP A 395 18.12 -0.49 25.65
CA ASP A 395 19.03 -1.63 25.84
C ASP A 395 20.33 -1.39 25.06
N ALA A 396 21.41 -1.15 25.81
CA ALA A 396 22.73 -0.81 25.27
C ALA A 396 23.34 -1.94 24.43
N GLU A 397 23.15 -3.21 24.85
CA GLU A 397 23.69 -4.37 24.13
C GLU A 397 23.03 -4.46 22.75
N ARG A 398 21.69 -4.39 22.72
CA ARG A 398 20.93 -4.43 21.46
C ARG A 398 21.25 -3.26 20.53
N LEU A 399 21.39 -2.05 21.06
CA LEU A 399 21.72 -0.90 20.22
C LEU A 399 23.12 -1.06 19.61
N SER A 400 24.09 -1.56 20.39
CA SER A 400 25.45 -1.77 19.92
C SER A 400 25.53 -2.78 18.76
N GLU A 401 24.74 -3.86 18.82
CA GLU A 401 24.66 -4.86 17.75
C GLU A 401 24.11 -4.28 16.43
N LEU A 402 23.24 -3.28 16.52
CA LEU A 402 22.57 -2.67 15.36
C LEU A 402 23.39 -1.56 14.70
N ILE A 403 24.20 -0.85 15.49
CA ILE A 403 24.93 0.35 15.07
C ILE A 403 26.41 0.07 14.77
N ASP A 404 26.92 -1.14 15.00
CA ASP A 404 28.31 -1.48 14.69
C ASP A 404 28.56 -1.57 13.17
N VAL A 405 28.82 -0.41 12.56
CA VAL A 405 29.12 -0.20 11.12
C VAL A 405 30.43 -0.88 10.70
N SER A 406 31.21 -1.45 11.63
CA SER A 406 32.52 -2.04 11.35
C SER A 406 32.51 -3.35 10.55
N LYS A 407 31.33 -3.93 10.26
CA LYS A 407 31.21 -5.18 9.48
C LYS A 407 30.80 -5.00 8.01
N HIS A 408 30.51 -3.79 7.55
CA HIS A 408 30.07 -3.57 6.17
C HIS A 408 30.97 -2.53 5.47
N LYS A 409 32.09 -3.04 4.94
CA LYS A 409 32.84 -2.43 3.84
C LYS A 409 32.71 -3.28 2.60
#